data_AF-A0A9P5VMD2-F1
#
_entry.id   AF-A0A9P5VMD2-F1
#
_cell.length_a   1.000
_cell.length_b   1.000
_cell.length_c   1.000
_cell.angle_alpha   90.00
_cell.angle_beta   90.00
_cell.angle_gamma   90.00
#
_symmetry.space_group_name_H-M   'P 1'
#
loop_
_entity.id
_entity.type
_entity.pdbx_description
1 polymer ?
#
loop_
_entity_poly.entity_id
_entity_poly.type
_entity_poly.pdbx_seq_one_letter_code
_entity_poly.pdbx_strand_id
1 'polypeptide(L)'
;MVKVVSPLIPSLITILALTKDVLAQNNAENCILQLPTNPLTAEGLSTPFILVKGSCDQNNPNHRVFVEATIFDPNTKTFSVYLPLVINEGTQPAIEPVVPTLPQNAVVSLWVRAKANSITLTGSTQTCVEASCNAPAFFSAVQAADEGQGIIIPHVGYDKMGRPCPTTRFFGVIARTTYLQTNGGQFAQATEANRNALKQFTEISSGSDNVRKSAFSERALGCTPLQAPSMMEQGVMLSSMALNELFNNQPSLNKANTYRRGGRKHSTGGNFRKRSSHSSGSGVDCLAVANIPPPAVDIDNTTVNTKFGPLSAVDRELVRKVRLATLWELPMAREATQRAELRKVKQISAAIEAQHVFLDAAVDGVVQQMVIDMPTEPNTLQKCFIADIQAQSGIDYDMTFVKWLRFAHGQVFESIATVRGTSQNTVIRSFAETANMFVLGHMQLLESTGLTQSLSFPAPPPVKKPVKKPSRPTEPPA
;
A
#
# COMPACT_ATOMS: atom_id res chain seq x y z
N MET A 1 68.66 -36.14 3.87
CA MET A 1 67.42 -36.24 3.06
C MET A 1 66.22 -35.85 3.93
N VAL A 2 65.73 -34.61 3.82
CA VAL A 2 64.31 -34.26 3.99
C VAL A 2 64.08 -33.04 3.08
N LYS A 3 63.22 -33.19 2.08
CA LYS A 3 62.85 -32.16 1.10
C LYS A 3 61.91 -31.15 1.78
N VAL A 4 62.27 -29.87 1.73
CA VAL A 4 61.33 -28.77 2.01
C VAL A 4 60.50 -28.56 0.75
N VAL A 5 59.19 -28.77 0.85
CA VAL A 5 58.22 -28.53 -0.23
C VAL A 5 57.71 -27.10 -0.11
N SER A 6 57.96 -26.28 -1.13
CA SER A 6 57.40 -24.92 -1.28
C SER A 6 55.87 -24.93 -1.32
N PRO A 7 55.17 -23.93 -0.76
CA PRO A 7 53.76 -23.73 -1.02
C PRO A 7 53.58 -23.09 -2.40
N LEU A 8 52.67 -23.66 -3.18
CA LEU A 8 52.21 -23.13 -4.46
C LEU A 8 51.62 -21.72 -4.28
N ILE A 9 52.19 -20.75 -4.98
CA ILE A 9 51.60 -19.43 -5.21
C ILE A 9 50.45 -19.63 -6.20
N PRO A 10 49.18 -19.34 -5.87
CA PRO A 10 48.12 -19.33 -6.87
C PRO A 10 48.41 -18.22 -7.87
N SER A 11 48.43 -18.58 -9.16
CA SER A 11 48.75 -17.71 -10.27
C SER A 11 47.85 -16.46 -10.28
N LEU A 12 48.46 -15.29 -10.50
CA LEU A 12 47.82 -13.96 -10.51
C LEU A 12 46.66 -13.85 -11.54
N ILE A 13 46.57 -14.80 -12.48
CA ILE A 13 45.56 -14.90 -13.53
C ILE A 13 44.20 -15.39 -12.98
N THR A 14 44.19 -16.21 -11.91
CA THR A 14 42.93 -16.72 -11.33
C THR A 14 42.25 -15.70 -10.41
N ILE A 15 43.02 -14.76 -9.83
CA ILE A 15 42.49 -13.68 -8.99
C ILE A 15 41.83 -12.59 -9.84
N LEU A 16 42.24 -12.41 -11.10
CA LEU A 16 41.61 -11.43 -12.01
C LEU A 16 40.27 -11.89 -12.61
N ALA A 17 39.98 -13.19 -12.60
CA ALA A 17 38.69 -13.73 -13.02
C ALA A 17 37.63 -13.60 -11.89
N LEU A 18 38.05 -13.79 -10.63
CA LEU A 18 37.16 -13.67 -9.47
C LEU A 18 36.81 -12.22 -9.10
N THR A 19 37.59 -11.22 -9.51
CA THR A 19 37.25 -9.80 -9.25
C THR A 19 36.26 -9.21 -10.25
N LYS A 20 36.07 -9.82 -11.43
CA LYS A 20 35.03 -9.39 -12.38
C LYS A 20 33.64 -9.90 -11.99
N ASP A 21 33.55 -11.11 -11.43
CA ASP A 21 32.27 -11.67 -10.98
C ASP A 21 31.80 -11.07 -9.63
N VAL A 22 32.71 -10.73 -8.72
CA VAL A 22 32.36 -10.15 -7.41
C VAL A 22 31.96 -8.67 -7.49
N LEU A 23 32.37 -7.94 -8.55
CA LEU A 23 31.90 -6.57 -8.78
C LEU A 23 30.57 -6.48 -9.57
N ALA A 24 30.06 -7.61 -10.08
CA ALA A 24 28.78 -7.65 -10.82
C ALA A 24 27.56 -8.02 -9.95
N GLN A 25 27.77 -8.60 -8.75
CA GLN A 25 26.67 -9.10 -7.90
C GLN A 25 26.09 -8.11 -6.88
N ASN A 26 26.61 -6.87 -6.78
CA ASN A 26 26.12 -5.88 -5.80
C ASN A 26 25.26 -4.74 -6.39
N ASN A 27 24.92 -4.77 -7.69
CA ASN A 27 24.09 -3.74 -8.34
C ASN A 27 22.73 -4.27 -8.85
N ALA A 28 22.46 -5.57 -8.70
CA ALA A 28 21.24 -6.21 -9.18
C ALA A 28 20.06 -5.90 -8.26
N GLU A 29 19.53 -4.68 -8.32
CA GLU A 29 18.24 -4.29 -7.73
C GLU A 29 17.82 -2.82 -8.00
N ASN A 30 18.65 -2.04 -8.70
CA ASN A 30 18.34 -0.66 -9.11
C ASN A 30 18.13 -0.59 -10.63
N CYS A 31 16.87 -0.73 -11.09
CA CYS A 31 16.56 -0.66 -12.52
C CYS A 31 16.69 0.76 -13.06
N ILE A 32 17.16 0.88 -14.30
CA ILE A 32 17.12 2.14 -15.06
C ILE A 32 16.19 1.96 -16.25
N LEU A 33 15.14 2.78 -16.32
CA LEU A 33 14.19 2.82 -17.43
C LEU A 33 14.34 4.13 -18.19
N GLN A 34 14.72 4.02 -19.46
CA GLN A 34 14.79 5.14 -20.37
C GLN A 34 13.45 5.38 -21.05
N LEU A 35 12.90 6.57 -20.84
CA LEU A 35 11.67 7.03 -21.46
C LEU A 35 11.94 7.48 -22.90
N PRO A 36 10.98 7.23 -23.83
CA PRO A 36 11.06 7.75 -25.18
C PRO A 36 10.93 9.28 -25.19
N THR A 37 11.27 9.90 -26.32
CA THR A 37 11.02 11.32 -26.54
C THR A 37 9.52 11.60 -26.51
N ASN A 38 9.11 12.70 -25.87
CA ASN A 38 7.71 13.11 -25.74
C ASN A 38 6.79 11.98 -25.21
N PRO A 39 7.08 11.38 -24.03
CA PRO A 39 6.45 10.15 -23.56
C PRO A 39 4.96 10.29 -23.20
N LEU A 40 4.41 11.51 -23.28
CA LEU A 40 3.01 11.84 -23.05
C LEU A 40 2.20 12.02 -24.34
N THR A 41 2.81 11.78 -25.51
CA THR A 41 2.16 11.89 -26.83
C THR A 41 1.81 10.50 -27.38
N ALA A 42 0.98 10.42 -28.42
CA ALA A 42 0.65 9.15 -29.06
C ALA A 42 1.91 8.39 -29.52
N GLU A 43 2.82 9.09 -30.20
CA GLU A 43 4.11 8.56 -30.66
C GLU A 43 4.98 8.07 -29.50
N GLY A 44 5.12 8.87 -28.44
CA GLY A 44 5.90 8.50 -27.26
C GLY A 44 5.30 7.32 -26.51
N LEU A 45 3.97 7.24 -26.38
CA LEU A 45 3.28 6.11 -25.75
C LEU A 45 3.47 4.81 -26.55
N SER A 46 3.44 4.86 -27.88
CA SER A 46 3.68 3.71 -28.75
C SER A 46 5.16 3.38 -28.96
N THR A 47 6.08 4.23 -28.52
CA THR A 47 7.51 3.94 -28.58
C THR A 47 7.92 3.08 -27.38
N PRO A 48 8.63 1.96 -27.56
CA PRO A 48 9.06 1.13 -26.45
C PRO A 48 9.90 1.88 -25.41
N PHE A 49 9.56 1.70 -24.14
CA PHE A 49 10.36 2.16 -23.01
C PHE A 49 11.50 1.17 -22.81
N ILE A 50 12.72 1.67 -22.69
CA ILE A 50 13.91 0.82 -22.76
C ILE A 50 14.45 0.56 -21.36
N LEU A 51 14.45 -0.72 -20.97
CA LEU A 51 15.12 -1.17 -19.76
C LEU A 51 16.62 -1.31 -20.05
N VAL A 52 17.43 -0.46 -19.42
CA VAL A 52 18.86 -0.31 -19.73
C VAL A 52 19.63 -1.57 -19.34
N LYS A 53 20.44 -2.09 -20.29
CA LYS A 53 21.21 -3.31 -20.11
C LYS A 53 22.21 -3.17 -18.97
N GLY A 54 22.32 -4.20 -18.15
CA GLY A 54 23.21 -4.22 -16.99
C GLY A 54 22.61 -3.56 -15.73
N SER A 55 21.46 -2.88 -15.83
CA SER A 55 20.69 -2.46 -14.65
C SER A 55 19.66 -3.53 -14.23
N CYS A 56 18.80 -3.93 -15.18
CA CYS A 56 17.74 -4.91 -15.01
C CYS A 56 17.50 -5.67 -16.31
N ASP A 57 16.75 -6.77 -16.23
CA ASP A 57 16.42 -7.62 -17.38
C ASP A 57 14.95 -8.03 -17.31
N GLN A 58 14.17 -7.67 -18.32
CA GLN A 58 12.73 -7.96 -18.39
C GLN A 58 12.43 -9.47 -18.43
N ASN A 59 13.40 -10.31 -18.81
CA ASN A 59 13.28 -11.77 -18.74
C ASN A 59 13.41 -12.31 -17.31
N ASN A 60 14.06 -11.58 -16.40
CA ASN A 60 14.18 -11.97 -15.00
C ASN A 60 12.90 -11.57 -14.23
N PRO A 61 12.16 -12.53 -13.64
CA PRO A 61 10.93 -12.26 -12.91
C PRO A 61 11.04 -11.19 -11.80
N ASN A 62 12.21 -11.03 -11.18
CA ASN A 62 12.43 -10.06 -10.10
C ASN A 62 12.80 -8.66 -10.60
N HIS A 63 13.13 -8.51 -11.88
CA HIS A 63 13.60 -7.24 -12.45
C HIS A 63 12.55 -6.54 -13.32
N ARG A 64 11.42 -7.20 -13.59
CA ARG A 64 10.41 -6.73 -14.56
C ARG A 64 9.89 -5.34 -14.21
N VAL A 65 9.81 -4.51 -15.24
CA VAL A 65 9.25 -3.16 -15.18
C VAL A 65 8.02 -3.08 -16.08
N PHE A 66 7.02 -2.33 -15.63
CA PHE A 66 5.75 -2.11 -16.29
C PHE A 66 5.42 -0.62 -16.30
N VAL A 67 4.82 -0.14 -17.39
CA VAL A 67 4.41 1.25 -17.52
C VAL A 67 2.92 1.28 -17.83
N GLU A 68 2.24 2.27 -17.26
CA GLU A 68 0.82 2.49 -17.46
C GLU A 68 0.58 3.98 -17.71
N ALA A 69 -0.28 4.27 -18.68
CA ALA A 69 -0.72 5.61 -19.00
C ALA A 69 -2.22 5.74 -18.73
N THR A 70 -2.60 6.81 -18.02
CA THR A 70 -4.00 7.23 -17.92
C THR A 70 -4.20 8.53 -18.63
N ILE A 71 -5.20 8.56 -19.49
CA ILE A 71 -5.55 9.67 -20.36
C ILE A 71 -6.87 10.24 -19.88
N PHE A 72 -6.90 11.55 -19.63
CA PHE A 72 -8.12 12.28 -19.31
C PHE A 72 -8.46 13.21 -20.48
N ASP A 73 -9.67 13.08 -21.01
CA ASP A 73 -10.21 13.99 -22.00
C ASP A 73 -11.02 15.10 -21.32
N PRO A 74 -10.54 16.35 -21.29
CA PRO A 74 -11.25 17.44 -20.63
C PRO A 74 -12.57 17.82 -21.35
N ASN A 75 -12.72 17.50 -22.64
CA ASN A 75 -13.92 17.86 -23.41
C ASN A 75 -15.09 16.93 -23.07
N THR A 76 -14.84 15.62 -23.09
CA THR A 76 -15.86 14.61 -22.78
C THR A 76 -15.92 14.25 -21.29
N LYS A 77 -14.92 14.67 -20.52
CA LYS A 77 -14.76 14.35 -19.09
C LYS A 77 -14.64 12.85 -18.84
N THR A 78 -14.05 12.12 -19.79
CA THR A 78 -13.87 10.68 -19.72
C THR A 78 -12.40 10.30 -19.56
N PHE A 79 -12.18 9.05 -19.14
CA PHE A 79 -10.85 8.47 -18.98
C PHE A 79 -10.61 7.38 -20.02
N SER A 80 -9.35 7.09 -20.30
CA SER A 80 -8.92 5.90 -21.03
C SER A 80 -7.56 5.43 -20.51
N VAL A 81 -7.23 4.16 -20.74
CA VAL A 81 -5.97 3.56 -20.29
C VAL A 81 -5.20 3.03 -21.48
N TYR A 82 -3.88 3.22 -21.45
CA TYR A 82 -2.95 2.66 -22.41
C TYR A 82 -1.77 2.05 -21.66
N LEU A 83 -1.22 0.92 -22.12
CA LEU A 83 -0.12 0.22 -21.45
C LEU A 83 1.13 0.25 -22.34
N PRO A 84 2.04 1.25 -22.18
CA PRO A 84 3.26 1.31 -22.97
C PRO A 84 4.12 0.07 -22.81
N LEU A 85 4.72 -0.39 -23.91
CA LEU A 85 5.55 -1.59 -23.89
C LEU A 85 6.93 -1.27 -23.30
N VAL A 86 7.42 -2.13 -22.41
CA VAL A 86 8.82 -2.11 -21.94
C VAL A 86 9.59 -3.26 -22.58
N ILE A 87 10.76 -2.97 -23.14
CA ILE A 87 11.67 -3.97 -23.73
C ILE A 87 13.08 -3.80 -23.18
N ASN A 88 13.90 -4.84 -23.32
CA ASN A 88 15.32 -4.75 -23.00
C ASN A 88 16.07 -3.94 -24.06
N GLU A 89 17.05 -3.15 -23.62
CA GLU A 89 17.96 -2.44 -24.51
C GLU A 89 18.62 -3.38 -25.52
N GLY A 90 18.65 -2.95 -26.79
CA GLY A 90 19.19 -3.72 -27.91
C GLY A 90 18.26 -4.81 -28.46
N THR A 91 17.02 -4.89 -27.98
CA THR A 91 15.99 -5.78 -28.54
C THR A 91 14.95 -5.01 -29.35
N GLN A 92 14.15 -5.73 -30.13
CA GLN A 92 12.97 -5.20 -30.83
C GLN A 92 11.71 -5.85 -30.27
N PRO A 93 10.55 -5.15 -30.27
CA PRO A 93 9.27 -5.74 -29.93
C PRO A 93 8.99 -7.01 -30.75
N ALA A 94 8.29 -7.97 -30.16
CA ALA A 94 7.79 -9.13 -30.90
C ALA A 94 6.69 -8.71 -31.90
N ILE A 95 5.89 -7.72 -31.50
CA ILE A 95 4.90 -7.03 -32.31
C ILE A 95 4.97 -5.55 -31.92
N GLU A 96 4.96 -4.66 -32.90
CA GLU A 96 4.99 -3.21 -32.67
C GLU A 96 3.79 -2.77 -31.80
N PRO A 97 3.99 -1.84 -30.84
CA PRO A 97 2.90 -1.33 -30.03
C PRO A 97 1.80 -0.66 -30.85
N VAL A 98 0.56 -0.79 -30.39
CA VAL A 98 -0.60 -0.12 -30.98
C VAL A 98 -0.45 1.40 -30.78
N VAL A 99 -0.55 2.19 -31.85
CA VAL A 99 -0.51 3.65 -31.75
C VAL A 99 -1.86 4.16 -31.22
N PRO A 100 -1.93 4.78 -30.01
CA PRO A 100 -3.19 5.25 -29.47
C PRO A 100 -3.64 6.53 -30.18
N THR A 101 -4.96 6.70 -30.34
CA THR A 101 -5.54 7.98 -30.77
C THR A 101 -5.88 8.81 -29.53
N LEU A 102 -5.13 9.88 -29.28
CA LEU A 102 -5.36 10.76 -28.14
C LEU A 102 -6.42 11.83 -28.49
N PRO A 103 -7.40 12.08 -27.61
CA PRO A 103 -8.32 13.21 -27.77
C PRO A 103 -7.57 14.55 -27.80
N GLN A 104 -8.18 15.55 -28.44
CA GLN A 104 -7.60 16.88 -28.46
C GLN A 104 -7.53 17.46 -27.05
N ASN A 105 -6.37 18.02 -26.68
CA ASN A 105 -6.09 18.56 -25.35
C ASN A 105 -6.16 17.50 -24.22
N ALA A 106 -6.07 16.21 -24.55
CA ALA A 106 -6.01 15.17 -23.54
C ALA A 106 -4.81 15.37 -22.61
N VAL A 107 -5.04 15.15 -21.32
CA VAL A 107 -3.99 15.20 -20.31
C VAL A 107 -3.57 13.78 -19.99
N VAL A 108 -2.31 13.46 -20.32
CA VAL A 108 -1.74 12.13 -20.16
C VAL A 108 -0.85 12.10 -18.92
N SER A 109 -0.90 11.01 -18.18
CA SER A 109 -0.03 10.77 -17.03
C SER A 109 0.48 9.34 -17.03
N LEU A 110 1.70 9.14 -16.53
CA LEU A 110 2.39 7.86 -16.53
C LEU A 110 2.71 7.39 -15.12
N TRP A 111 2.64 6.08 -14.92
CA TRP A 111 3.11 5.41 -13.73
C TRP A 111 3.95 4.20 -14.10
N VAL A 112 5.07 4.06 -13.40
CA VAL A 112 6.04 2.99 -13.57
C VAL A 112 5.99 2.09 -12.36
N ARG A 113 6.01 0.79 -12.59
CA ARG A 113 6.09 -0.23 -11.54
C ARG A 113 7.23 -1.18 -11.84
N ALA A 114 8.13 -1.34 -10.89
CA ALA A 114 9.23 -2.30 -10.97
C ALA A 114 9.02 -3.39 -9.91
N LYS A 115 9.37 -4.63 -10.25
CA LYS A 115 9.51 -5.73 -9.27
C LYS A 115 10.83 -5.66 -8.50
N ALA A 116 11.78 -4.85 -8.96
CA ALA A 116 13.05 -4.60 -8.30
C ALA A 116 12.92 -3.59 -7.14
N ASN A 117 13.98 -3.45 -6.33
CA ASN A 117 13.96 -2.58 -5.15
C ASN A 117 13.89 -1.09 -5.47
N SER A 118 14.47 -0.65 -6.58
CA SER A 118 14.35 0.74 -7.02
C SER A 118 14.28 0.87 -8.54
N ILE A 119 13.76 2.01 -8.98
CA ILE A 119 13.63 2.40 -10.38
C ILE A 119 14.12 3.84 -10.56
N THR A 120 15.00 4.05 -11.52
CA THR A 120 15.48 5.38 -11.95
C THR A 120 15.00 5.63 -13.36
N LEU A 121 14.35 6.78 -13.58
CA LEU A 121 13.86 7.18 -14.90
C LEU A 121 14.90 8.09 -15.59
N THR A 122 15.19 7.83 -16.86
CA THR A 122 16.09 8.64 -17.70
C THR A 122 15.43 9.00 -19.04
N GLY A 123 16.06 9.86 -19.86
CA GLY A 123 15.47 10.36 -21.11
C GLY A 123 14.59 11.59 -20.89
N SER A 124 13.39 11.62 -21.47
CA SER A 124 12.44 12.73 -21.34
C SER A 124 11.68 12.67 -20.01
N THR A 125 12.33 13.06 -18.92
CA THR A 125 11.80 12.95 -17.55
C THR A 125 11.38 14.28 -16.93
N GLN A 126 11.22 15.35 -17.71
CA GLN A 126 11.02 16.70 -17.21
C GLN A 126 9.79 16.84 -16.30
N THR A 127 8.74 16.06 -16.56
CA THR A 127 7.50 16.04 -15.78
C THR A 127 7.43 14.92 -14.75
N CYS A 128 8.54 14.19 -14.54
CA CYS A 128 8.57 13.00 -13.70
C CYS A 128 9.05 13.30 -12.28
N VAL A 129 8.34 12.72 -11.32
CA VAL A 129 8.73 12.69 -9.90
C VAL A 129 8.62 11.24 -9.45
N GLU A 130 9.75 10.69 -9.00
CA GLU A 130 9.89 9.26 -8.66
C GLU A 130 9.44 8.36 -9.82
N ALA A 131 8.50 7.45 -9.57
CA ALA A 131 7.99 6.48 -10.54
C ALA A 131 6.70 6.97 -11.27
N SER A 132 6.46 8.28 -11.32
CA SER A 132 5.29 8.85 -12.01
C SER A 132 5.65 10.07 -12.84
N CYS A 133 4.92 10.32 -13.93
CA CYS A 133 5.11 11.50 -14.78
C CYS A 133 3.79 12.22 -15.04
N ASN A 134 3.84 13.56 -14.94
CA ASN A 134 2.72 14.47 -15.19
C ASN A 134 1.50 14.30 -14.27
N ALA A 135 1.63 13.54 -13.17
CA ALA A 135 0.55 13.31 -12.22
C ALA A 135 -0.07 14.61 -11.66
N PRO A 136 0.71 15.63 -11.22
CA PRO A 136 0.11 16.87 -10.70
C PRO A 136 -0.77 17.60 -11.72
N ALA A 137 -0.33 17.71 -12.97
CA ALA A 137 -1.10 18.38 -14.03
C ALA A 137 -2.35 17.57 -14.40
N PHE A 138 -2.23 16.24 -14.46
CA PHE A 138 -3.36 15.35 -14.66
C PHE A 138 -4.44 15.52 -13.60
N PHE A 139 -4.09 15.42 -12.31
CA PHE A 139 -5.08 15.58 -11.25
C PHE A 139 -5.64 16.99 -11.17
N SER A 140 -4.84 18.02 -11.50
CA SER A 140 -5.33 19.41 -11.57
C SER A 140 -6.35 19.59 -12.70
N ALA A 141 -6.12 18.98 -13.87
CA ALA A 141 -7.05 19.02 -14.99
C ALA A 141 -8.37 18.30 -14.67
N VAL A 142 -8.28 17.13 -14.03
CA VAL A 142 -9.44 16.39 -13.55
C VAL A 142 -10.21 17.21 -12.50
N GLN A 143 -9.52 17.79 -11.52
CA GLN A 143 -10.14 18.65 -10.53
C GLN A 143 -10.86 19.85 -11.19
N ALA A 144 -10.21 20.53 -12.13
CA ALA A 144 -10.78 21.70 -12.80
C ALA A 144 -12.07 21.35 -13.57
N ALA A 145 -12.13 20.16 -14.17
CA ALA A 145 -13.33 19.67 -14.86
C ALA A 145 -14.46 19.23 -13.90
N ASP A 146 -14.14 18.92 -12.63
CA ASP A 146 -15.10 18.52 -11.60
C ASP A 146 -15.81 19.69 -10.90
N GLU A 147 -15.12 20.83 -10.71
CA GLU A 147 -15.66 22.01 -10.05
C GLU A 147 -16.88 22.65 -10.76
N GLY A 148 -17.27 22.12 -11.93
CA GLY A 148 -18.47 22.49 -12.71
C GLY A 148 -19.61 21.45 -12.75
N GLN A 149 -19.70 20.50 -11.80
CA GLN A 149 -20.69 19.40 -11.77
C GLN A 149 -20.70 18.49 -13.03
N GLY A 150 -19.66 17.71 -13.29
CA GLY A 150 -19.75 16.82 -14.47
C GLY A 150 -18.72 15.74 -14.71
N ILE A 151 -17.84 15.39 -13.76
CA ILE A 151 -17.09 14.14 -13.94
C ILE A 151 -17.92 13.00 -13.39
N ILE A 152 -18.39 12.12 -14.27
CA ILE A 152 -18.87 10.80 -13.87
C ILE A 152 -17.62 9.99 -13.55
N ILE A 153 -17.14 10.05 -12.31
CA ILE A 153 -16.18 9.06 -11.83
C ILE A 153 -16.93 7.72 -11.89
N PRO A 154 -16.48 6.73 -12.69
CA PRO A 154 -17.19 5.46 -12.79
C PRO A 154 -17.49 4.91 -11.38
N HIS A 155 -18.69 4.38 -11.16
CA HIS A 155 -19.01 3.82 -9.87
C HIS A 155 -18.04 2.67 -9.58
N VAL A 156 -17.43 2.69 -8.39
CA VAL A 156 -16.87 1.46 -7.82
C VAL A 156 -17.95 0.39 -7.85
N GLY A 157 -17.57 -0.85 -8.18
CA GLY A 157 -18.53 -1.95 -8.25
C GLY A 157 -19.31 -2.13 -6.95
N TYR A 158 -20.27 -3.06 -6.94
CA TYR A 158 -20.93 -3.48 -5.71
C TYR A 158 -20.32 -4.80 -5.26
N ASP A 159 -20.16 -4.97 -3.94
CA ASP A 159 -19.83 -6.27 -3.41
C ASP A 159 -21.00 -7.25 -3.60
N LYS A 160 -20.77 -8.54 -3.34
CA LYS A 160 -21.81 -9.58 -3.43
C LYS A 160 -23.01 -9.36 -2.52
N MET A 161 -22.92 -8.43 -1.57
CA MET A 161 -23.97 -8.05 -0.63
C MET A 161 -24.67 -6.75 -1.04
N GLY A 162 -24.39 -6.20 -2.22
CA GLY A 162 -25.01 -4.99 -2.74
C GLY A 162 -24.50 -3.70 -2.09
N ARG A 163 -23.35 -3.73 -1.42
CA ARG A 163 -22.72 -2.54 -0.81
C ARG A 163 -21.71 -1.92 -1.78
N PRO A 164 -21.59 -0.57 -1.83
CA PRO A 164 -20.56 0.08 -2.64
C PRO A 164 -19.18 -0.43 -2.25
N CYS A 165 -18.37 -0.79 -3.25
CA CYS A 165 -17.02 -1.24 -2.98
C CYS A 165 -16.20 -0.11 -2.33
N PRO A 166 -15.37 -0.43 -1.33
CA PRO A 166 -14.62 0.60 -0.62
C PRO A 166 -13.67 1.39 -1.54
N THR A 167 -13.54 2.70 -1.31
CA THR A 167 -12.92 3.65 -2.26
C THR A 167 -11.62 4.30 -1.76
N THR A 168 -10.99 3.75 -0.71
CA THR A 168 -9.78 4.35 -0.14
C THR A 168 -8.52 3.89 -0.88
N ARG A 169 -7.47 4.74 -0.87
CA ARG A 169 -6.09 4.49 -1.38
C ARG A 169 -5.55 3.06 -1.22
N PHE A 170 -6.03 2.35 -0.20
CA PHE A 170 -5.57 1.03 0.21
C PHE A 170 -6.33 -0.16 -0.36
N PHE A 171 -7.40 0.07 -1.14
CA PHE A 171 -8.04 -0.97 -1.96
C PHE A 171 -7.66 -0.84 -3.41
N GLY A 172 -6.36 -0.74 -3.68
CA GLY A 172 -5.85 -1.05 -4.99
C GLY A 172 -6.21 -2.50 -5.30
N VAL A 173 -7.33 -2.72 -5.98
CA VAL A 173 -7.33 -3.75 -7.01
C VAL A 173 -6.17 -3.31 -7.90
N ILE A 174 -5.07 -4.06 -7.78
CA ILE A 174 -3.81 -3.70 -8.39
C ILE A 174 -4.09 -3.65 -9.88
N ALA A 175 -4.09 -2.44 -10.47
CA ALA A 175 -4.17 -2.29 -11.91
C ALA A 175 -3.15 -3.23 -12.54
N ARG A 176 -3.54 -4.13 -13.44
CA ARG A 176 -2.60 -5.13 -13.95
C ARG A 176 -2.14 -4.71 -15.32
N THR A 177 -0.84 -4.43 -15.41
CA THR A 177 -0.18 -4.26 -16.70
C THR A 177 0.36 -5.62 -17.09
N THR A 178 0.00 -6.12 -18.27
CA THR A 178 0.46 -7.42 -18.78
C THR A 178 1.17 -7.27 -20.12
N TYR A 179 2.20 -8.09 -20.32
CA TYR A 179 2.91 -8.24 -21.60
C TYR A 179 2.96 -9.70 -22.01
N LEU A 180 3.13 -9.95 -23.31
CA LEU A 180 3.39 -11.28 -23.87
C LEU A 180 4.90 -11.41 -24.11
N GLN A 181 5.52 -12.42 -23.52
CA GLN A 181 6.93 -12.76 -23.70
C GLN A 181 7.05 -13.96 -24.63
N THR A 182 7.73 -13.80 -25.75
CA THR A 182 8.04 -14.91 -26.67
C THR A 182 9.20 -15.76 -26.15
N ASN A 183 9.36 -16.97 -26.69
CA ASN A 183 10.52 -17.84 -26.36
C ASN A 183 11.88 -17.20 -26.73
N GLY A 184 11.89 -16.26 -27.68
CA GLY A 184 13.07 -15.51 -28.07
C GLY A 184 13.41 -14.34 -27.13
N GLY A 185 12.66 -14.15 -26.04
CA GLY A 185 12.88 -13.05 -25.08
C GLY A 185 12.42 -11.68 -25.58
N GLN A 186 11.63 -11.63 -26.65
CA GLN A 186 10.98 -10.41 -27.14
C GLN A 186 9.60 -10.24 -26.50
N PHE A 187 9.16 -9.00 -26.35
CA PHE A 187 7.90 -8.64 -25.68
C PHE A 187 6.91 -7.97 -26.63
N ALA A 188 5.61 -8.14 -26.35
CA ALA A 188 4.52 -7.41 -27.01
C ALA A 188 3.44 -7.01 -25.99
N GLN A 189 2.61 -6.03 -26.35
CA GLN A 189 1.40 -5.70 -25.59
C GLN A 189 0.45 -6.90 -25.54
N ALA A 190 -0.27 -7.08 -24.44
CA ALA A 190 -1.14 -8.23 -24.20
C ALA A 190 -2.58 -8.07 -24.72
N THR A 191 -2.72 -7.64 -25.98
CA THR A 191 -4.01 -7.55 -26.68
C THR A 191 -4.47 -8.90 -27.23
N GLU A 192 -5.76 -9.06 -27.49
CA GLU A 192 -6.32 -10.24 -28.13
C GLU A 192 -5.70 -10.49 -29.52
N ALA A 193 -5.51 -9.42 -30.29
CA ALA A 193 -4.84 -9.49 -31.59
C ALA A 193 -3.42 -10.09 -31.48
N ASN A 194 -2.64 -9.66 -30.48
CA ASN A 194 -1.28 -10.15 -30.28
C ASN A 194 -1.26 -11.59 -29.75
N ARG A 195 -2.22 -11.99 -28.91
CA ARG A 195 -2.37 -13.38 -28.46
C ARG A 195 -2.67 -14.32 -29.63
N ASN A 196 -3.48 -13.87 -30.58
CA ASN A 196 -3.81 -14.65 -31.77
C ASN A 196 -2.65 -14.72 -32.76
N ALA A 197 -1.85 -13.65 -32.88
CA ALA A 197 -0.69 -13.60 -33.76
C ALA A 197 0.52 -14.40 -33.23
N LEU A 198 0.74 -14.41 -31.91
CA LEU A 198 1.86 -15.13 -31.29
C LEU A 198 1.52 -16.60 -31.05
N LYS A 199 2.16 -17.51 -31.79
CA LYS A 199 1.92 -18.97 -31.67
C LYS A 199 2.36 -19.57 -30.32
N GLN A 200 3.38 -19.01 -29.69
CA GLN A 200 3.92 -19.45 -28.39
C GLN A 200 4.41 -18.24 -27.59
N PHE A 201 3.80 -18.02 -26.43
CA PHE A 201 4.17 -16.93 -25.52
C PHE A 201 3.87 -17.28 -24.07
N THR A 202 4.53 -16.59 -23.15
CA THR A 202 4.18 -16.53 -21.72
C THR A 202 3.62 -15.15 -21.42
N GLU A 203 2.46 -15.07 -20.78
CA GLU A 203 1.94 -13.79 -20.28
C GLU A 203 2.56 -13.45 -18.92
N ILE A 204 3.10 -12.24 -18.82
CA ILE A 204 3.73 -11.72 -17.60
C ILE A 204 2.93 -10.52 -17.08
N SER A 205 2.90 -10.33 -15.76
CA SER A 205 2.09 -9.26 -15.15
C SER A 205 2.86 -8.46 -14.09
N SER A 206 2.43 -7.20 -13.92
CA SER A 206 2.87 -6.33 -12.82
C SER A 206 2.37 -6.77 -11.44
N GLY A 207 1.45 -7.74 -11.37
CA GLY A 207 0.98 -8.33 -10.12
C GLY A 207 1.99 -9.29 -9.48
N SER A 208 1.82 -9.55 -8.18
CA SER A 208 2.53 -10.64 -7.49
C SER A 208 2.24 -11.98 -8.18
N ASP A 209 3.26 -12.84 -8.32
CA ASP A 209 3.17 -14.14 -9.03
C ASP A 209 2.23 -15.16 -8.35
N ASN A 210 1.63 -14.79 -7.21
CA ASN A 210 0.52 -15.48 -6.57
C ASN A 210 -0.85 -15.18 -7.22
N VAL A 211 -0.88 -15.12 -8.57
CA VAL A 211 -2.01 -14.71 -9.42
C VAL A 211 -3.31 -15.50 -9.17
N ARG A 212 -3.23 -16.71 -8.61
CA ARG A 212 -4.41 -17.52 -8.26
C ARG A 212 -5.15 -17.03 -7.02
N LYS A 213 -4.54 -16.17 -6.19
CA LYS A 213 -5.09 -15.68 -4.91
C LYS A 213 -5.56 -14.22 -4.94
N SER A 214 -5.04 -13.38 -5.82
CA SER A 214 -5.63 -12.04 -6.06
C SER A 214 -6.95 -12.14 -6.84
N ALA A 215 -7.09 -13.14 -7.72
CA ALA A 215 -8.39 -13.51 -8.30
C ALA A 215 -9.37 -14.06 -7.24
N PHE A 216 -8.87 -14.60 -6.12
CA PHE A 216 -9.71 -14.97 -4.97
C PHE A 216 -10.21 -13.72 -4.23
N SER A 217 -9.41 -12.66 -4.11
CA SER A 217 -9.85 -11.35 -3.59
C SER A 217 -10.95 -10.70 -4.45
N GLU A 218 -10.80 -10.73 -5.78
CA GLU A 218 -11.80 -10.24 -6.76
C GLU A 218 -13.09 -11.09 -6.71
N ARG A 219 -12.95 -12.43 -6.62
CA ARG A 219 -14.10 -13.34 -6.49
C ARG A 219 -14.72 -13.38 -5.10
N ALA A 220 -14.01 -13.04 -4.03
CA ALA A 220 -14.53 -13.10 -2.66
C ALA A 220 -15.48 -11.94 -2.40
N LEU A 221 -15.11 -10.72 -2.84
CA LEU A 221 -15.92 -9.52 -2.64
C LEU A 221 -16.88 -9.24 -3.79
N GLY A 222 -16.58 -9.62 -5.05
CA GLY A 222 -17.38 -9.21 -6.22
C GLY A 222 -17.10 -7.77 -6.68
N CYS A 223 -16.11 -7.10 -6.07
CA CYS A 223 -15.72 -5.74 -6.38
C CYS A 223 -14.90 -5.64 -7.67
N THR A 224 -15.29 -4.71 -8.55
CA THR A 224 -14.54 -4.34 -9.76
C THR A 224 -13.84 -3.00 -9.54
N PRO A 225 -12.54 -2.85 -9.87
CA PRO A 225 -11.85 -1.56 -9.80
C PRO A 225 -12.52 -0.51 -10.66
N LEU A 226 -12.13 0.75 -10.44
CA LEU A 226 -12.35 1.78 -11.43
C LEU A 226 -11.64 1.38 -12.72
N GLN A 227 -12.41 1.25 -13.80
CA GLN A 227 -11.88 0.90 -15.11
C GLN A 227 -12.27 1.96 -16.12
N ALA A 228 -11.42 2.11 -17.14
CA ALA A 228 -11.71 2.92 -18.31
C ALA A 228 -11.37 2.13 -19.59
N PRO A 229 -11.93 2.52 -20.74
CA PRO A 229 -11.65 1.86 -22.00
C PRO A 229 -10.15 1.80 -22.31
N SER A 230 -9.71 0.64 -22.80
CA SER A 230 -8.38 0.45 -23.37
C SER A 230 -8.25 1.23 -24.68
N MET A 231 -7.12 1.93 -24.86
CA MET A 231 -6.75 2.51 -26.15
C MET A 231 -6.00 1.52 -27.06
N MET A 232 -5.75 0.30 -26.59
CA MET A 232 -5.03 -0.72 -27.37
C MET A 232 -5.98 -1.65 -28.14
N GLU A 233 -7.22 -1.82 -27.66
CA GLU A 233 -8.21 -2.71 -28.26
C GLU A 233 -9.64 -2.34 -27.83
N GLN A 234 -10.62 -2.56 -28.71
CA GLN A 234 -12.01 -2.16 -28.49
C GLN A 234 -12.72 -3.08 -27.50
N GLY A 235 -13.60 -2.52 -26.66
CA GLY A 235 -14.45 -3.27 -25.73
C GLY A 235 -13.73 -3.78 -24.47
N VAL A 236 -12.42 -3.57 -24.34
CA VAL A 236 -11.65 -3.95 -23.15
C VAL A 236 -11.61 -2.79 -22.16
N MET A 237 -11.91 -3.11 -20.90
CA MET A 237 -11.87 -2.18 -19.78
C MET A 237 -10.64 -2.49 -18.92
N LEU A 238 -9.81 -1.49 -18.66
CA LEU A 238 -8.59 -1.61 -17.88
C LEU A 238 -8.66 -0.73 -16.65
N SER A 239 -8.13 -1.21 -15.53
CA SER A 239 -7.88 -0.38 -14.37
C SER A 239 -6.51 0.31 -14.48
N SER A 240 -6.33 1.40 -13.74
CA SER A 240 -5.07 2.11 -13.65
C SER A 240 -4.83 2.64 -12.25
N MET A 241 -3.58 2.90 -11.89
CA MET A 241 -3.21 3.51 -10.61
C MET A 241 -3.72 4.95 -10.53
N ALA A 242 -3.71 5.69 -11.63
CA ALA A 242 -4.30 7.02 -11.67
C ALA A 242 -5.80 6.99 -11.36
N LEU A 243 -6.52 6.04 -11.96
CA LEU A 243 -7.94 5.80 -11.74
C LEU A 243 -8.20 5.47 -10.26
N ASN A 244 -7.33 4.70 -9.62
CA ASN A 244 -7.40 4.45 -8.17
C ASN A 244 -7.15 5.73 -7.34
N GLU A 245 -6.23 6.60 -7.76
CA GLU A 245 -5.88 7.84 -7.05
C GLU A 245 -6.89 8.98 -7.26
N LEU A 246 -7.79 8.90 -8.26
CA LEU A 246 -8.82 9.93 -8.51
C LEU A 246 -9.67 10.23 -7.27
N PHE A 247 -9.99 9.23 -6.45
CA PHE A 247 -10.79 9.43 -5.24
C PHE A 247 -10.08 10.25 -4.16
N ASN A 248 -8.74 10.28 -4.16
CA ASN A 248 -7.94 10.97 -3.16
C ASN A 248 -7.69 12.45 -3.51
N ASN A 249 -7.70 12.79 -4.80
CA ASN A 249 -7.37 14.11 -5.33
C ASN A 249 -8.60 14.96 -5.73
N GLN A 250 -9.79 14.66 -5.19
CA GLN A 250 -11.03 15.39 -5.45
C GLN A 250 -11.36 16.36 -4.29
N PRO A 251 -11.10 17.67 -4.43
CA PRO A 251 -11.46 18.63 -3.41
C PRO A 251 -12.93 19.02 -3.42
N SER A 252 -13.76 18.71 -4.42
CA SER A 252 -15.22 18.93 -4.36
C SER A 252 -15.90 18.04 -3.31
N LEU A 253 -15.40 16.80 -3.14
CA LEU A 253 -15.77 15.90 -2.04
C LEU A 253 -15.13 16.32 -0.70
N ASN A 254 -14.01 17.06 -0.73
CA ASN A 254 -13.41 17.69 0.44
C ASN A 254 -13.89 19.14 0.69
N LYS A 255 -14.70 19.77 -0.17
CA LYS A 255 -15.17 21.17 -0.02
C LYS A 255 -16.28 21.31 1.00
N ALA A 256 -16.80 20.19 1.52
CA ALA A 256 -17.51 20.18 2.80
C ALA A 256 -16.60 20.48 4.01
N ASN A 257 -15.27 20.57 3.84
CA ASN A 257 -14.28 20.78 4.92
C ASN A 257 -13.76 22.22 5.09
N THR A 258 -14.37 23.24 4.51
CA THR A 258 -14.14 24.61 5.01
C THR A 258 -15.27 25.00 5.94
N TYR A 259 -15.07 24.79 7.24
CA TYR A 259 -15.83 25.52 8.26
C TYR A 259 -15.53 27.00 8.03
N ARG A 260 -16.49 27.72 7.43
CA ARG A 260 -16.43 29.17 7.27
C ARG A 260 -16.36 29.74 8.69
N ARG A 261 -15.17 30.12 9.15
CA ARG A 261 -14.93 30.85 10.39
C ARG A 261 -15.49 32.27 10.21
N GLY A 262 -16.81 32.36 10.11
CA GLY A 262 -17.56 33.61 10.01
C GLY A 262 -17.53 34.31 11.34
N GLY A 263 -16.73 35.38 11.42
CA GLY A 263 -16.71 36.26 12.56
C GLY A 263 -18.09 36.88 12.83
N ARG A 264 -18.60 36.65 14.03
CA ARG A 264 -19.30 37.68 14.79
C ARG A 264 -18.58 37.82 16.12
N LYS A 265 -17.89 38.94 16.29
CA LYS A 265 -17.51 39.44 17.62
C LYS A 265 -18.79 39.74 18.37
N HIS A 266 -19.28 38.80 19.18
CA HIS A 266 -20.09 39.17 20.33
C HIS A 266 -19.16 39.31 21.52
N SER A 267 -18.85 40.56 21.84
CA SER A 267 -18.42 40.95 23.17
C SER A 267 -19.59 40.69 24.12
N THR A 268 -19.50 39.62 24.89
CA THR A 268 -20.19 39.54 26.18
C THR A 268 -19.15 39.11 27.19
N GLY A 269 -18.55 40.09 27.85
CA GLY A 269 -17.83 39.87 29.09
C GLY A 269 -18.77 39.17 30.06
N GLY A 270 -18.45 37.93 30.37
CA GLY A 270 -19.17 37.10 31.32
C GLY A 270 -18.18 36.10 31.89
N ASN A 271 -17.78 36.33 33.14
CA ASN A 271 -16.85 35.52 33.90
C ASN A 271 -17.09 34.01 33.71
N PHE A 272 -16.20 33.35 32.96
CA PHE A 272 -16.03 31.90 33.04
C PHE A 272 -15.37 31.59 34.38
N ARG A 273 -16.19 31.59 35.45
CA ARG A 273 -15.85 30.88 36.68
C ARG A 273 -15.47 29.46 36.29
N LYS A 274 -14.27 29.03 36.68
CA LYS A 274 -13.89 27.61 36.79
C LYS A 274 -15.05 26.84 37.42
N ARG A 275 -15.87 26.17 36.62
CA ARG A 275 -16.58 24.98 37.06
C ARG A 275 -15.70 23.82 36.62
N SER A 276 -14.82 23.42 37.53
CA SER A 276 -14.32 22.05 37.57
C SER A 276 -15.51 21.14 37.89
N SER A 277 -16.23 20.71 36.88
CA SER A 277 -16.82 19.37 36.86
C SER A 277 -15.87 18.58 35.95
N HIS A 278 -14.91 17.78 36.43
CA HIS A 278 -15.13 16.57 37.22
C HIS A 278 -16.58 16.07 37.13
N SER A 279 -17.09 15.91 35.91
CA SER A 279 -17.93 14.74 35.65
C SER A 279 -16.95 13.57 35.61
N SER A 280 -16.76 12.97 36.77
CA SER A 280 -16.41 11.56 36.91
C SER A 280 -17.48 10.75 36.15
N GLY A 281 -17.37 10.69 34.83
CA GLY A 281 -17.87 9.55 34.10
C GLY A 281 -17.08 8.37 34.63
N SER A 282 -17.77 7.31 35.01
CA SER A 282 -17.23 6.01 35.39
C SER A 282 -16.45 5.37 34.23
N GLY A 283 -15.39 6.02 33.78
CA GLY A 283 -14.60 5.63 32.61
C GLY A 283 -13.77 4.40 32.94
N VAL A 284 -13.92 3.37 32.14
CA VAL A 284 -13.11 2.15 32.27
C VAL A 284 -11.68 2.52 31.90
N ASP A 285 -10.72 2.36 32.83
CA ASP A 285 -9.30 2.65 32.54
C ASP A 285 -8.67 1.51 31.72
N CYS A 286 -8.94 1.50 30.42
CA CYS A 286 -8.37 0.51 29.53
C CYS A 286 -6.85 0.64 29.35
N LEU A 287 -6.26 1.81 29.65
CA LEU A 287 -4.80 1.94 29.68
C LEU A 287 -4.20 1.23 30.89
N ALA A 288 -4.88 1.21 32.03
CA ALA A 288 -4.47 0.35 33.15
C ALA A 288 -4.54 -1.13 32.76
N VAL A 289 -5.57 -1.57 32.02
CA VAL A 289 -5.65 -2.95 31.51
C VAL A 289 -4.50 -3.27 30.54
N ALA A 290 -4.09 -2.31 29.70
CA ALA A 290 -2.96 -2.48 28.78
C ALA A 290 -1.60 -2.65 29.50
N ASN A 291 -1.51 -2.15 30.74
CA ASN A 291 -0.30 -2.27 31.57
C ASN A 291 -0.27 -3.54 32.43
N ILE A 292 -1.33 -4.35 32.42
CA ILE A 292 -1.32 -5.65 33.08
C ILE A 292 -0.55 -6.62 32.18
N PRO A 293 0.52 -7.28 32.68
CA PRO A 293 1.20 -8.30 31.91
C PRO A 293 0.18 -9.34 31.45
N PRO A 294 0.18 -9.75 30.18
CA PRO A 294 -0.68 -10.85 29.76
C PRO A 294 -0.41 -12.05 30.69
N PRO A 295 -1.45 -12.84 31.04
CA PRO A 295 -1.22 -14.07 31.78
C PRO A 295 -0.14 -14.87 31.06
N ALA A 296 0.71 -15.58 31.82
CA ALA A 296 1.74 -16.45 31.26
C ALA A 296 1.08 -17.60 30.50
N VAL A 297 0.61 -17.30 29.28
CA VAL A 297 0.32 -18.28 28.26
C VAL A 297 1.66 -18.79 27.79
N ASP A 298 1.78 -20.10 27.62
CA ASP A 298 2.97 -20.71 27.04
C ASP A 298 3.10 -20.19 25.59
N ILE A 299 3.85 -19.08 25.42
CA ILE A 299 4.07 -18.51 24.10
C ILE A 299 5.01 -19.49 23.40
N ASP A 300 4.45 -20.26 22.47
CA ASP A 300 5.23 -21.09 21.58
C ASP A 300 6.22 -20.21 20.80
N ASN A 301 7.46 -20.18 21.29
CA ASN A 301 8.57 -19.43 20.71
C ASN A 301 9.31 -20.22 19.63
N THR A 302 8.78 -21.38 19.22
CA THR A 302 9.45 -22.22 18.23
C THR A 302 9.34 -21.66 16.81
N THR A 303 10.33 -21.97 15.98
CA THR A 303 10.26 -21.72 14.55
C THR A 303 9.96 -23.03 13.84
N VAL A 304 8.91 -23.04 13.03
CA VAL A 304 8.46 -24.22 12.28
C VAL A 304 8.86 -24.06 10.82
N ASN A 305 9.54 -25.07 10.26
CA ASN A 305 9.87 -25.04 8.83
C ASN A 305 8.62 -25.33 7.99
N THR A 306 8.31 -24.45 7.05
CA THR A 306 7.23 -24.62 6.09
C THR A 306 7.77 -24.65 4.67
N LYS A 307 6.96 -25.08 3.70
CA LYS A 307 7.31 -25.01 2.27
C LYS A 307 7.51 -23.57 1.74
N PHE A 308 7.17 -22.56 2.55
CA PHE A 308 7.28 -21.14 2.20
C PHE A 308 8.44 -20.42 2.90
N GLY A 309 9.22 -21.16 3.71
CA GLY A 309 10.26 -20.63 4.60
C GLY A 309 9.97 -20.89 6.09
N PRO A 310 10.91 -20.55 6.99
CA PRO A 310 10.72 -20.70 8.43
C PRO A 310 9.60 -19.78 8.93
N LEU A 311 8.64 -20.35 9.66
CA LEU A 311 7.54 -19.63 10.33
C LEU A 311 7.90 -19.46 11.81
N SER A 312 8.33 -18.25 12.16
CA SER A 312 8.72 -17.88 13.52
C SER A 312 7.51 -17.56 14.42
N ALA A 313 7.76 -17.43 15.73
CA ALA A 313 6.75 -16.98 16.68
C ALA A 313 6.23 -15.56 16.37
N VAL A 314 7.12 -14.64 15.93
CA VAL A 314 6.72 -13.27 15.56
C VAL A 314 5.85 -13.24 14.31
N ASP A 315 6.05 -14.17 13.37
CA ASP A 315 5.18 -14.32 12.21
C ASP A 315 3.77 -14.75 12.62
N ARG A 316 3.66 -15.79 13.46
CA ARG A 316 2.37 -16.29 13.98
C ARG A 316 1.63 -15.21 14.78
N GLU A 317 2.37 -14.45 15.58
CA GLU A 317 1.81 -13.38 16.40
C GLU A 317 1.22 -12.24 15.57
N LEU A 318 1.85 -11.86 14.45
CA LEU A 318 1.25 -10.87 13.55
C LEU A 318 -0.12 -11.34 13.04
N VAL A 319 -0.22 -12.61 12.60
CA VAL A 319 -1.49 -13.17 12.10
C VAL A 319 -2.55 -13.16 13.22
N ARG A 320 -2.18 -13.57 14.45
CA ARG A 320 -3.08 -13.50 15.62
C ARG A 320 -3.52 -12.08 15.94
N LYS A 321 -2.62 -11.08 15.89
CA LYS A 321 -2.96 -9.67 16.15
C LYS A 321 -3.93 -9.11 15.11
N VAL A 322 -3.77 -9.45 13.83
CA VAL A 322 -4.71 -9.03 12.79
C VAL A 322 -6.08 -9.70 12.98
N ARG A 323 -6.13 -10.99 13.35
CA ARG A 323 -7.38 -11.67 13.72
C ARG A 323 -8.07 -11.01 14.92
N LEU A 324 -7.29 -10.74 15.98
CA LEU A 324 -7.77 -10.04 17.17
C LEU A 324 -8.34 -8.67 16.82
N ALA A 325 -7.69 -7.91 15.93
CA ALA A 325 -8.20 -6.62 15.47
C ALA A 325 -9.59 -6.76 14.81
N THR A 326 -9.76 -7.71 13.89
CA THR A 326 -11.08 -7.95 13.27
C THR A 326 -12.17 -8.29 14.27
N LEU A 327 -11.87 -9.12 15.29
CA LEU A 327 -12.88 -9.59 16.25
C LEU A 327 -13.58 -8.46 17.03
N TRP A 328 -12.97 -7.27 17.12
CA TRP A 328 -13.59 -6.11 17.78
C TRP A 328 -13.79 -4.90 16.86
N GLU A 329 -12.87 -4.62 15.92
CA GLU A 329 -12.96 -3.44 15.05
C GLU A 329 -14.06 -3.58 14.01
N LEU A 330 -14.32 -4.79 13.49
CA LEU A 330 -15.41 -5.04 12.55
C LEU A 330 -16.80 -4.76 13.18
N PRO A 331 -17.17 -5.37 14.33
CA PRO A 331 -18.47 -5.07 14.94
C PRO A 331 -18.57 -3.62 15.42
N MET A 332 -17.49 -3.02 15.94
CA MET A 332 -17.52 -1.61 16.35
C MET A 332 -17.65 -0.65 15.17
N ALA A 333 -17.01 -0.93 14.04
CA ALA A 333 -17.16 -0.15 12.82
C ALA A 333 -18.61 -0.23 12.30
N ARG A 334 -19.21 -1.42 12.27
CA ARG A 334 -20.62 -1.60 11.93
C ARG A 334 -21.53 -0.79 12.85
N GLU A 335 -21.33 -0.86 14.16
CA GLU A 335 -22.10 -0.06 15.12
C GLU A 335 -21.96 1.44 14.85
N ALA A 336 -20.73 1.91 14.62
CA ALA A 336 -20.44 3.31 14.35
C ALA A 336 -21.10 3.84 13.06
N THR A 337 -21.33 3.01 12.03
CA THR A 337 -22.10 3.43 10.85
C THR A 337 -23.52 3.89 11.19
N GLN A 338 -24.08 3.38 12.29
CA GLN A 338 -25.43 3.70 12.74
C GLN A 338 -25.42 4.76 13.84
N ARG A 339 -24.58 4.55 14.87
CA ARG A 339 -24.60 5.27 16.15
C ARG A 339 -23.79 6.56 16.20
N ALA A 340 -22.77 6.71 15.35
CA ALA A 340 -21.89 7.88 15.40
C ALA A 340 -22.65 9.21 15.21
N GLU A 341 -22.13 10.30 15.77
CA GLU A 341 -22.72 11.64 15.63
C GLU A 341 -22.31 12.26 14.29
N LEU A 342 -21.00 12.24 13.99
CA LEU A 342 -20.44 12.83 12.80
C LEU A 342 -20.64 11.94 11.59
N ARG A 343 -21.17 12.54 10.51
CA ARG A 343 -21.26 11.90 9.19
C ARG A 343 -19.92 11.34 8.73
N LYS A 344 -18.82 12.04 9.02
CA LYS A 344 -17.47 11.59 8.65
C LYS A 344 -17.08 10.29 9.37
N VAL A 345 -17.43 10.14 10.65
CA VAL A 345 -17.20 8.90 11.41
C VAL A 345 -18.02 7.76 10.83
N LYS A 346 -19.29 7.97 10.49
CA LYS A 346 -20.09 6.94 9.79
C LYS A 346 -19.45 6.48 8.47
N GLN A 347 -18.97 7.43 7.68
CA GLN A 347 -18.32 7.15 6.38
C GLN A 347 -17.02 6.34 6.54
N ILE A 348 -16.14 6.77 7.45
CA ILE A 348 -14.88 6.05 7.65
C ILE A 348 -15.12 4.67 8.28
N SER A 349 -16.13 4.53 9.13
CA SER A 349 -16.46 3.24 9.75
C SER A 349 -17.02 2.25 8.73
N ALA A 350 -17.80 2.69 7.74
CA ALA A 350 -18.22 1.81 6.64
C ALA A 350 -17.01 1.30 5.84
N ALA A 351 -16.00 2.16 5.62
CA ALA A 351 -14.76 1.76 4.98
C ALA A 351 -13.95 0.78 5.84
N ILE A 352 -13.80 1.05 7.15
CA ILE A 352 -13.09 0.18 8.10
C ILE A 352 -13.79 -1.18 8.22
N GLU A 353 -15.12 -1.23 8.30
CA GLU A 353 -15.89 -2.49 8.36
C GLU A 353 -15.56 -3.37 7.13
N ALA A 354 -15.65 -2.81 5.93
CA ALA A 354 -15.37 -3.54 4.70
C ALA A 354 -13.89 -3.98 4.59
N GLN A 355 -12.95 -3.17 5.10
CA GLN A 355 -11.53 -3.49 5.17
C GLN A 355 -11.25 -4.64 6.12
N HIS A 356 -11.92 -4.68 7.27
CA HIS A 356 -11.76 -5.78 8.22
C HIS A 356 -12.31 -7.11 7.70
N VAL A 357 -13.39 -7.11 6.92
CA VAL A 357 -13.84 -8.33 6.22
C VAL A 357 -12.74 -8.89 5.32
N PHE A 358 -12.02 -8.01 4.61
CA PHE A 358 -10.91 -8.43 3.75
C PHE A 358 -9.71 -8.95 4.56
N LEU A 359 -9.31 -8.23 5.61
CA LEU A 359 -8.21 -8.65 6.48
C LEU A 359 -8.50 -10.01 7.14
N ASP A 360 -9.75 -10.28 7.49
CA ASP A 360 -10.17 -11.56 8.06
C ASP A 360 -10.00 -12.73 7.06
N ALA A 361 -10.43 -12.52 5.81
CA ALA A 361 -10.23 -13.48 4.75
C ALA A 361 -8.73 -13.70 4.43
N ALA A 362 -7.90 -12.66 4.56
CA ALA A 362 -6.46 -12.77 4.41
C ALA A 362 -5.83 -13.63 5.54
N VAL A 363 -6.29 -13.45 6.78
CA VAL A 363 -5.91 -14.32 7.92
C VAL A 363 -6.29 -15.77 7.63
N ASP A 364 -7.53 -16.03 7.21
CA ASP A 364 -7.99 -17.38 6.89
C ASP A 364 -7.15 -18.02 5.78
N GLY A 365 -6.76 -17.23 4.76
CA GLY A 365 -5.88 -17.68 3.68
C GLY A 365 -4.48 -18.08 4.15
N VAL A 366 -3.94 -17.44 5.19
CA VAL A 366 -2.68 -17.84 5.83
C VAL A 366 -2.88 -19.12 6.65
N VAL A 367 -3.94 -19.19 7.45
CA VAL A 367 -4.26 -20.33 8.34
C VAL A 367 -4.54 -21.62 7.55
N GLN A 368 -5.13 -21.53 6.36
CA GLN A 368 -5.32 -22.70 5.48
C GLN A 368 -4.00 -23.31 4.98
N GLN A 369 -2.92 -22.54 5.00
CA GLN A 369 -1.62 -22.97 4.48
C GLN A 369 -0.62 -23.34 5.58
N MET A 370 -0.88 -22.90 6.82
CA MET A 370 0.00 -23.03 7.97
C MET A 370 -0.85 -23.21 9.22
N VAL A 371 -0.51 -24.20 10.05
CA VAL A 371 -1.23 -24.45 11.31
C VAL A 371 -0.85 -23.36 12.30
N ILE A 372 -1.75 -22.39 12.49
CA ILE A 372 -1.59 -21.30 13.46
C ILE A 372 -2.88 -21.25 14.29
N ASP A 373 -2.75 -21.37 15.61
CA ASP A 373 -3.89 -21.24 16.51
C ASP A 373 -4.44 -19.82 16.46
N MET A 374 -5.74 -19.70 16.19
CA MET A 374 -6.43 -18.41 16.07
C MET A 374 -7.34 -18.13 17.26
N PRO A 375 -7.35 -16.90 17.78
CA PRO A 375 -8.36 -16.49 18.74
C PRO A 375 -9.73 -16.41 18.06
N THR A 376 -10.78 -16.68 18.84
CA THR A 376 -12.18 -16.64 18.41
C THR A 376 -13.00 -15.55 19.10
N GLU A 377 -12.42 -14.88 20.09
CA GLU A 377 -13.03 -13.75 20.79
C GLU A 377 -12.02 -12.63 21.06
N PRO A 378 -12.48 -11.36 21.24
CA PRO A 378 -11.62 -10.27 21.65
C PRO A 378 -10.95 -10.56 23.00
N ASN A 379 -9.71 -10.09 23.17
CA ASN A 379 -9.01 -10.21 24.45
C ASN A 379 -9.54 -9.22 25.50
N THR A 380 -9.06 -9.31 26.75
CA THR A 380 -9.49 -8.46 27.86
C THR A 380 -9.35 -6.96 27.56
N LEU A 381 -8.24 -6.55 26.92
CA LEU A 381 -7.99 -5.16 26.57
C LEU A 381 -8.98 -4.66 25.51
N GLN A 382 -9.25 -5.47 24.50
CA GLN A 382 -10.21 -5.14 23.44
C GLN A 382 -11.65 -5.10 23.96
N LYS A 383 -12.04 -6.05 24.84
CA LYS A 383 -13.32 -6.02 25.56
C LYS A 383 -13.49 -4.72 26.36
N CYS A 384 -12.40 -4.22 26.94
CA CYS A 384 -12.39 -2.91 27.60
C CYS A 384 -12.65 -1.76 26.60
N PHE A 385 -11.96 -1.75 25.45
CA PHE A 385 -12.18 -0.72 24.42
C PHE A 385 -13.65 -0.67 23.96
N ILE A 386 -14.24 -1.84 23.69
CA ILE A 386 -15.66 -1.97 23.31
C ILE A 386 -16.55 -1.34 24.38
N ALA A 387 -16.34 -1.71 25.66
CA ALA A 387 -17.13 -1.19 26.77
C ALA A 387 -17.01 0.32 26.92
N ASP A 388 -15.80 0.88 26.79
CA ASP A 388 -15.58 2.33 26.89
C ASP A 388 -16.25 3.07 25.74
N ILE A 389 -16.17 2.58 24.49
CA ILE A 389 -16.88 3.19 23.35
C ILE A 389 -18.40 3.13 23.56
N GLN A 390 -18.93 1.97 23.95
CA GLN A 390 -20.37 1.75 24.08
C GLN A 390 -20.98 2.51 25.27
N ALA A 391 -20.18 2.89 26.27
CA ALA A 391 -20.62 3.75 27.37
C ALA A 391 -20.85 5.21 26.95
N GLN A 392 -20.32 5.64 25.80
CA GLN A 392 -20.43 7.02 25.33
C GLN A 392 -21.61 7.25 24.37
N SER A 393 -21.94 8.52 24.11
CA SER A 393 -22.96 8.92 23.13
C SER A 393 -22.59 10.25 22.47
N GLY A 394 -23.25 10.58 21.36
CA GLY A 394 -23.00 11.81 20.63
C GLY A 394 -21.52 11.96 20.22
N ILE A 395 -20.97 13.15 20.35
CA ILE A 395 -19.57 13.43 19.98
C ILE A 395 -18.55 12.66 20.85
N ASP A 396 -18.89 12.31 22.10
CA ASP A 396 -17.99 11.55 22.99
C ASP A 396 -17.84 10.10 22.53
N TYR A 397 -18.87 9.52 21.89
CA TYR A 397 -18.77 8.23 21.20
C TYR A 397 -17.75 8.29 20.08
N ASP A 398 -17.85 9.31 19.22
CA ASP A 398 -16.96 9.47 18.06
C ASP A 398 -15.50 9.66 18.48
N MET A 399 -15.24 10.49 19.49
CA MET A 399 -13.89 10.71 20.02
C MET A 399 -13.29 9.44 20.64
N THR A 400 -14.09 8.68 21.38
CA THR A 400 -13.65 7.46 22.07
C THR A 400 -13.42 6.32 21.07
N PHE A 401 -14.28 6.21 20.05
CA PHE A 401 -14.09 5.32 18.91
C PHE A 401 -12.75 5.62 18.20
N VAL A 402 -12.52 6.89 17.82
CA VAL A 402 -11.28 7.28 17.13
C VAL A 402 -10.04 7.03 17.99
N LYS A 403 -10.09 7.36 19.29
CA LYS A 403 -9.01 7.11 20.24
C LYS A 403 -8.59 5.64 20.27
N TRP A 404 -9.53 4.72 20.47
CA TRP A 404 -9.18 3.31 20.68
C TRP A 404 -8.74 2.61 19.41
N LEU A 405 -9.41 2.87 18.27
CA LEU A 405 -8.97 2.29 16.99
C LEU A 405 -7.57 2.81 16.62
N ARG A 406 -7.29 4.10 16.84
CA ARG A 406 -5.98 4.68 16.51
C ARG A 406 -4.86 4.12 17.40
N PHE A 407 -5.15 3.88 18.69
CA PHE A 407 -4.25 3.23 19.63
C PHE A 407 -3.95 1.78 19.19
N ALA A 408 -4.98 0.99 18.92
CA ALA A 408 -4.85 -0.41 18.51
C ALA A 408 -4.06 -0.56 17.21
N HIS A 409 -4.34 0.28 16.20
CA HIS A 409 -3.56 0.30 14.96
C HIS A 409 -2.08 0.60 15.18
N GLY A 410 -1.74 1.48 16.14
CA GLY A 410 -0.34 1.74 16.50
C GLY A 410 0.39 0.47 17.00
N GLN A 411 -0.28 -0.36 17.81
CA GLN A 411 0.29 -1.61 18.33
C GLN A 411 0.48 -2.66 17.22
N VAL A 412 -0.47 -2.75 16.29
CA VAL A 412 -0.36 -3.66 15.14
C VAL A 412 0.72 -3.19 14.17
N PHE A 413 0.84 -1.87 13.95
CA PHE A 413 1.85 -1.28 13.06
C PHE A 413 3.29 -1.62 13.47
N GLU A 414 3.58 -1.58 14.77
CA GLU A 414 4.88 -2.03 15.30
C GLU A 414 5.16 -3.52 15.02
N SER A 415 4.14 -4.37 15.17
CA SER A 415 4.24 -5.81 14.87
C SER A 415 4.51 -6.07 13.39
N ILE A 416 3.84 -5.31 12.51
CA ILE A 416 4.05 -5.36 11.06
C ILE A 416 5.48 -4.97 10.71
N ALA A 417 5.98 -3.86 11.27
CA ALA A 417 7.35 -3.40 11.03
C ALA A 417 8.38 -4.48 11.42
N THR A 418 8.18 -5.13 12.57
CA THR A 418 9.03 -6.23 13.04
C THR A 418 9.06 -7.40 12.05
N VAL A 419 7.89 -7.88 11.62
CA VAL A 419 7.80 -9.00 10.67
C VAL A 419 8.38 -8.64 9.30
N ARG A 420 8.13 -7.42 8.80
CA ARG A 420 8.71 -6.95 7.53
C ARG A 420 10.24 -6.91 7.56
N GLY A 421 10.83 -6.63 8.73
CA GLY A 421 12.29 -6.60 8.91
C GLY A 421 12.93 -7.97 9.14
N THR A 422 12.18 -8.99 9.56
CA THR A 422 12.76 -10.26 10.05
C THR A 422 12.29 -11.51 9.32
N SER A 423 11.11 -11.50 8.68
CA SER A 423 10.50 -12.72 8.13
C SER A 423 11.14 -13.15 6.81
N GLN A 424 11.50 -14.44 6.76
CA GLN A 424 11.91 -15.15 5.54
C GLN A 424 10.75 -15.95 4.91
N ASN A 425 9.60 -16.03 5.57
CA ASN A 425 8.44 -16.76 5.05
C ASN A 425 7.72 -15.92 3.98
N THR A 426 7.74 -16.39 2.74
CA THR A 426 7.20 -15.65 1.58
C THR A 426 5.70 -15.35 1.68
N VAL A 427 4.90 -16.23 2.28
CA VAL A 427 3.47 -15.98 2.51
C VAL A 427 3.27 -14.93 3.59
N ILE A 428 4.03 -14.99 4.68
CA ILE A 428 3.95 -14.01 5.77
C ILE A 428 4.44 -12.63 5.32
N ARG A 429 5.48 -12.56 4.48
CA ARG A 429 5.94 -11.28 3.89
C ARG A 429 4.82 -10.59 3.10
N SER A 430 4.11 -11.35 2.26
CA SER A 430 2.96 -10.82 1.51
C SER A 430 1.77 -10.45 2.41
N PHE A 431 1.52 -11.23 3.46
CA PHE A 431 0.50 -10.91 4.46
C PHE A 431 0.84 -9.62 5.23
N ALA A 432 2.09 -9.44 5.66
CA ALA A 432 2.55 -8.25 6.37
C ALA A 432 2.48 -6.99 5.50
N GLU A 433 2.76 -7.09 4.21
CA GLU A 433 2.56 -6.00 3.25
C GLU A 433 1.08 -5.61 3.13
N THR A 434 0.20 -6.61 3.03
CA THR A 434 -1.26 -6.40 3.00
C THR A 434 -1.75 -5.73 4.29
N ALA A 435 -1.36 -6.25 5.46
CA ALA A 435 -1.72 -5.68 6.76
C ALA A 435 -1.19 -4.25 6.91
N ASN A 436 0.03 -3.97 6.45
CA ASN A 436 0.63 -2.62 6.48
C ASN A 436 -0.21 -1.60 5.70
N MET A 437 -0.72 -2.00 4.54
CA MET A 437 -1.61 -1.16 3.74
C MET A 437 -2.87 -0.79 4.53
N PHE A 438 -3.64 -1.77 5.01
CA PHE A 438 -4.88 -1.48 5.72
C PHE A 438 -4.67 -0.70 7.02
N VAL A 439 -3.67 -1.06 7.83
CA VAL A 439 -3.42 -0.39 9.11
C VAL A 439 -3.06 1.09 8.91
N LEU A 440 -2.19 1.40 7.95
CA LEU A 440 -1.89 2.81 7.62
C LEU A 440 -3.12 3.53 7.06
N GLY A 441 -3.91 2.86 6.23
CA GLY A 441 -5.15 3.42 5.68
C GLY A 441 -6.18 3.77 6.74
N HIS A 442 -6.41 2.87 7.69
CA HIS A 442 -7.32 3.13 8.80
C HIS A 442 -6.82 4.28 9.68
N MET A 443 -5.51 4.35 9.97
CA MET A 443 -4.93 5.48 10.71
C MET A 443 -5.20 6.82 10.01
N GLN A 444 -5.04 6.89 8.68
CA GLN A 444 -5.36 8.08 7.89
C GLN A 444 -6.86 8.39 7.86
N LEU A 445 -7.72 7.37 7.77
CA LEU A 445 -9.18 7.56 7.84
C LEU A 445 -9.59 8.16 9.19
N LEU A 446 -9.06 7.62 10.29
CA LEU A 446 -9.30 8.11 11.64
C LEU A 446 -8.79 9.54 11.81
N GLU A 447 -7.60 9.87 11.30
CA GLU A 447 -7.05 11.24 11.31
C GLU A 447 -7.91 12.21 10.49
N SER A 448 -8.50 11.77 9.38
CA SER A 448 -9.38 12.60 8.53
C SER A 448 -10.68 13.05 9.21
N THR A 449 -11.00 12.52 10.39
CA THR A 449 -12.13 12.98 11.21
C THR A 449 -11.84 14.29 11.94
N GLY A 450 -10.56 14.66 12.11
CA GLY A 450 -10.14 15.76 12.98
C GLY A 450 -10.25 15.49 14.47
N LEU A 451 -10.62 14.26 14.88
CA LEU A 451 -10.79 13.86 16.28
C LEU A 451 -9.54 13.24 16.91
N THR A 452 -8.48 13.00 16.13
CA THR A 452 -7.18 12.56 16.66
C THR A 452 -6.47 13.73 17.34
N GLN A 453 -6.69 13.89 18.65
CA GLN A 453 -6.09 14.94 19.48
C GLN A 453 -5.12 14.34 20.50
N SER A 454 -4.53 15.18 21.36
CA SER A 454 -3.59 14.73 22.41
C SER A 454 -4.15 13.61 23.29
N LEU A 455 -5.47 13.59 23.54
CA LEU A 455 -6.17 12.55 24.30
C LEU A 455 -6.33 11.22 23.53
N SER A 456 -6.11 11.23 22.22
CA SER A 456 -6.09 10.05 21.34
C SER A 456 -4.74 9.35 21.32
N PHE A 457 -3.72 9.90 21.99
CA PHE A 457 -2.38 9.31 22.08
C PHE A 457 -2.07 8.87 23.52
N PRO A 458 -1.37 7.75 23.71
CA PRO A 458 -0.77 7.44 25.01
C PRO A 458 0.25 8.53 25.36
N ALA A 459 0.48 8.73 26.66
CA ALA A 459 1.52 9.65 27.10
C ALA A 459 2.86 9.27 26.46
N PRO A 460 3.68 10.25 26.02
CA PRO A 460 4.98 9.96 25.43
C PRO A 460 5.80 9.10 26.41
N PRO A 461 6.58 8.12 25.91
CA PRO A 461 7.44 7.36 26.78
C PRO A 461 8.39 8.31 27.53
N PRO A 462 8.65 8.07 28.83
CA PRO A 462 9.52 8.94 29.59
C PRO A 462 10.90 9.01 28.93
N VAL A 463 11.42 10.22 28.75
CA VAL A 463 12.77 10.42 28.23
C VAL A 463 13.73 9.67 29.15
N LYS A 464 14.42 8.65 28.62
CA LYS A 464 15.50 7.97 29.34
C LYS A 464 16.50 9.04 29.76
N LYS A 465 16.56 9.33 31.07
CA LYS A 465 17.55 10.29 31.59
C LYS A 465 18.92 9.88 31.09
N PRO A 466 19.74 10.80 30.56
CA PRO A 466 21.09 10.45 30.13
C PRO A 466 21.81 9.79 31.29
N VAL A 467 22.32 8.58 31.07
CA VAL A 467 23.19 7.90 32.02
C VAL A 467 24.35 8.85 32.29
N LYS A 468 24.53 9.29 33.54
CA LYS A 468 25.72 10.07 33.91
C LYS A 468 26.94 9.27 33.44
N LYS A 469 27.73 9.83 32.52
CA LYS A 469 29.04 9.28 32.16
C LYS A 469 29.80 9.01 33.46
N PRO A 470 30.40 7.83 33.64
CA PRO A 470 31.35 7.61 34.72
C PRO A 470 32.39 8.73 34.67
N SER A 471 32.61 9.41 35.79
CA SER A 471 33.70 10.39 35.90
C SER A 471 35.00 9.69 35.53
N ARG A 472 35.76 10.32 34.61
CA ARG A 472 37.10 9.90 34.21
C ARG A 472 37.93 9.63 35.47
N PRO A 473 38.60 8.46 35.60
CA PRO A 473 39.54 8.25 36.69
C PRO A 473 40.57 9.39 36.67
N THR A 474 40.73 10.06 37.81
CA THR A 474 41.82 11.01 38.02
C THR A 474 43.14 10.27 37.89
N GLU A 475 43.98 10.69 36.95
CA GLU A 475 45.37 10.27 36.87
C GLU A 475 46.08 10.59 38.20
N PRO A 476 46.98 9.71 38.69
CA PRO A 476 47.80 10.04 39.85
C PRO A 476 48.73 11.21 39.52
N PRO A 477 49.01 12.11 40.49
CA PRO A 477 50.02 13.14 40.30
C PRO A 477 51.42 12.54 40.11
N ALA A 478 52.25 13.25 39.35
CA ALA A 478 53.54 12.88 38.78
C ALA A 478 54.54 12.17 39.71
#